data_AF-A0A9P6SV20-F1
#
_entry.id   AF-A0A9P6SV20-F1
#
_cell.length_a   1.000
_cell.length_b   1.000
_cell.length_c   1.000
_cell.angle_alpha   90.00
_cell.angle_beta   90.00
_cell.angle_gamma   90.00
#
_symmetry.space_group_name_H-M   'P 1'
#
loop_
_entity.id
_entity.type
_entity.pdbx_description
1 polymer ?
#
loop_
_entity_poly.entity_id
_entity_poly.type
_entity_poly.pdbx_seq_one_letter_code
_entity_poly.pdbx_strand_id
1 'polypeptide(L)'
;MSPTLRRHISQRTLEVISKTFSALHWPMVDVSKDRGYLRQWQDIFEDESDPDIIVQKLLAAGSGSQSNQKLWLYLMNAAQRLTRKIQPRKYPEVAGMASYILPLQEVFMHSPMDSVILTCPNTMTKAGTHRKELLEEKHGKRPDMLISVINSNTETVLEVGCGEVKGCRQEKHEAAIARDLVRVGLFLKDMADHTEDMLGITNSVHLGFQVIGQAGTYYLMAKCGTMYIMSQACTTMIPDCLDEMDRIFSDYKSWRQIEAAIKRGYEPILVAMTNGQTSIRKPHFPTTTSPELKNIKGKY
;
A
#
# COMPACT_ATOMS: atom_id res chain seq x y z
N MET A 1 25.71 29.39 -28.05
CA MET A 1 25.24 28.44 -27.00
C MET A 1 26.09 27.18 -27.12
N SER A 2 26.88 26.83 -26.10
CA SER A 2 27.89 25.76 -26.25
C SER A 2 27.24 24.37 -26.28
N PRO A 3 27.70 23.42 -27.14
CA PRO A 3 27.16 22.07 -27.25
C PRO A 3 27.60 21.11 -26.11
N THR A 4 28.21 21.61 -25.04
CA THR A 4 29.08 20.83 -24.16
C THR A 4 28.39 20.30 -22.88
N LEU A 5 27.13 19.86 -22.99
CA LEU A 5 26.45 19.19 -21.86
C LEU A 5 25.52 18.03 -22.27
N ARG A 6 25.82 17.31 -23.36
CA ARG A 6 25.23 15.98 -23.58
C ARG A 6 25.99 14.94 -22.76
N ARG A 7 25.67 14.84 -21.46
CA ARG A 7 26.11 13.71 -20.61
C ARG A 7 25.70 12.41 -21.31
N HIS A 8 26.68 11.58 -21.66
CA HIS A 8 26.44 10.22 -22.11
C HIS A 8 25.86 9.42 -20.94
N ILE A 9 24.54 9.26 -20.91
CA ILE A 9 23.92 8.23 -20.08
C ILE A 9 24.33 6.90 -20.71
N SER A 10 25.04 6.05 -19.97
CA SER A 10 25.46 4.75 -20.49
C SER A 10 24.24 3.93 -20.91
N GLN A 11 24.37 3.10 -21.94
CA GLN A 11 23.29 2.20 -22.39
C GLN A 11 22.77 1.33 -21.25
N ARG A 12 23.67 0.87 -20.37
CA ARG A 12 23.34 0.13 -19.14
C ARG A 12 22.48 0.95 -18.16
N THR A 13 22.76 2.25 -18.02
CA THR A 13 21.96 3.15 -17.17
C THR A 13 20.56 3.36 -17.78
N LEU A 14 20.46 3.53 -19.10
CA LEU A 14 19.17 3.63 -19.79
C LEU A 14 18.34 2.34 -19.66
N GLU A 15 18.98 1.17 -19.74
CA GLU A 15 18.32 -0.13 -19.52
C GLU A 15 17.79 -0.29 -18.10
N VAL A 16 18.57 0.10 -17.08
CA VAL A 16 18.12 0.07 -15.68
C VAL A 16 16.93 1.01 -15.47
N ILE A 17 17.03 2.25 -15.96
CA ILE A 17 15.95 3.22 -15.88
C ILE A 17 14.69 2.70 -16.58
N SER A 18 14.81 2.21 -17.81
CA SER A 18 13.68 1.65 -18.57
C SER A 18 13.04 0.47 -17.87
N LYS A 19 13.83 -0.47 -17.32
CA LYS A 19 13.30 -1.60 -16.53
C LYS A 19 12.58 -1.13 -15.28
N THR A 20 13.12 -0.17 -14.54
CA THR A 20 12.46 0.36 -13.34
C THR A 20 11.15 1.07 -13.68
N PHE A 21 11.11 1.89 -14.74
CA PHE A 21 9.86 2.53 -15.17
C PHE A 21 8.82 1.51 -15.66
N SER A 22 9.24 0.45 -16.35
CA SER A 22 8.35 -0.66 -16.73
C SER A 22 7.83 -1.45 -15.51
N ALA A 23 8.64 -1.57 -14.46
CA ALA A 23 8.24 -2.20 -13.19
C ALA A 23 7.27 -1.31 -12.39
N LEU A 24 7.45 0.01 -12.44
CA LEU A 24 6.56 1.01 -11.85
C LEU A 24 5.31 1.30 -12.71
N HIS A 25 5.16 0.64 -13.86
CA HIS A 25 3.97 0.79 -14.68
C HIS A 25 2.74 0.25 -13.93
N TRP A 26 1.78 1.14 -13.72
CA TRP A 26 0.51 0.83 -13.07
C TRP A 26 -0.25 -0.23 -13.88
N PRO A 27 -0.67 -1.36 -13.29
CA PRO A 27 -1.24 -2.45 -14.06
C PRO A 27 -2.55 -2.02 -14.72
N MET A 28 -2.74 -2.43 -15.97
CA MET A 28 -4.03 -2.27 -16.66
C MET A 28 -4.91 -3.46 -16.30
N VAL A 29 -6.01 -3.21 -15.60
CA VAL A 29 -7.00 -4.24 -15.24
C VAL A 29 -8.28 -3.97 -16.02
N ASP A 30 -8.78 -5.03 -16.68
CA ASP A 30 -10.10 -5.02 -17.29
C ASP A 30 -11.15 -5.41 -16.25
N VAL A 31 -12.08 -4.49 -16.00
CA VAL A 31 -13.23 -4.65 -15.08
C VAL A 31 -14.54 -4.71 -15.87
N SER A 32 -14.50 -4.93 -17.18
CA SER A 32 -15.69 -4.96 -18.04
C SER A 32 -16.69 -6.05 -17.62
N LYS A 33 -16.17 -7.23 -17.26
CA LYS A 33 -16.94 -8.37 -16.74
C LYS A 33 -17.63 -8.06 -15.42
N ASP A 34 -17.16 -7.01 -14.75
CA ASP A 34 -17.55 -6.69 -13.39
C ASP A 34 -18.71 -5.69 -13.35
N ARG A 35 -18.91 -4.96 -14.45
CA ARG A 35 -19.83 -3.81 -14.54
C ARG A 35 -21.26 -4.15 -14.17
N GLY A 36 -21.76 -5.33 -14.55
CA GLY A 36 -23.16 -5.70 -14.36
C GLY A 36 -23.55 -5.75 -12.88
N TYR A 37 -22.82 -6.51 -12.07
CA TYR A 37 -23.11 -6.61 -10.64
C TYR A 37 -22.65 -5.37 -9.88
N LEU A 38 -21.57 -4.69 -10.30
CA LEU A 38 -21.16 -3.43 -9.66
C LEU A 38 -22.25 -2.38 -9.81
N ARG A 39 -22.87 -2.27 -11.00
CA ARG A 39 -24.00 -1.36 -11.20
C ARG A 39 -25.20 -1.78 -10.37
N GLN A 40 -25.55 -3.06 -10.36
CA GLN A 40 -26.65 -3.57 -9.54
C GLN A 40 -26.45 -3.25 -8.04
N TRP A 41 -25.24 -3.44 -7.50
CA TRP A 41 -24.96 -3.11 -6.10
C TRP A 41 -24.99 -1.60 -5.86
N GLN A 42 -24.45 -0.81 -6.78
CA GLN A 42 -24.51 0.65 -6.71
C GLN A 42 -25.97 1.13 -6.67
N ASP A 43 -26.83 0.62 -7.56
CA ASP A 43 -28.26 0.94 -7.59
C ASP A 43 -28.94 0.64 -6.24
N ILE A 44 -28.57 -0.46 -5.57
CA ILE A 44 -29.12 -0.78 -4.24
C ILE A 44 -28.78 0.30 -3.21
N PHE A 45 -27.54 0.81 -3.18
CA PHE A 45 -27.15 1.87 -2.23
C PHE A 45 -27.71 3.24 -2.63
N GLU A 46 -27.91 3.51 -3.92
CA GLU A 46 -28.53 4.73 -4.44
C GLU A 46 -30.03 4.78 -4.12
N ASP A 47 -30.75 3.67 -4.32
CA ASP A 47 -32.21 3.60 -4.24
C ASP A 47 -32.74 3.35 -2.83
N GLU A 48 -32.00 2.65 -1.97
CA GLU A 48 -32.50 2.20 -0.67
C GLU A 48 -31.83 2.86 0.51
N SER A 49 -32.64 3.35 1.44
CA SER A 49 -32.17 4.03 2.64
C SER A 49 -32.09 3.15 3.88
N ASP A 50 -32.88 2.08 3.91
CA ASP A 50 -32.97 1.17 5.05
C ASP A 50 -31.83 0.12 5.00
N PRO A 51 -30.95 0.07 6.01
CA PRO A 51 -29.89 -0.93 6.12
C PRO A 51 -30.35 -2.37 5.93
N ASP A 52 -31.50 -2.73 6.50
CA ASP A 52 -32.01 -4.11 6.45
C ASP A 52 -32.49 -4.45 5.03
N ILE A 53 -33.10 -3.49 4.32
CA ILE A 53 -33.51 -3.66 2.92
C ILE A 53 -32.27 -3.75 2.02
N ILE A 54 -31.24 -2.91 2.23
CA ILE A 54 -29.98 -2.98 1.48
C ILE A 54 -29.36 -4.38 1.61
N VAL A 55 -29.25 -4.89 2.83
CA VAL A 55 -28.73 -6.24 3.13
C VAL A 55 -29.54 -7.32 2.42
N GLN A 56 -30.87 -7.26 2.46
CA GLN A 56 -31.73 -8.22 1.77
C GLN A 56 -31.55 -8.18 0.24
N LYS A 57 -31.46 -6.99 -0.35
CA LYS A 57 -31.23 -6.84 -1.80
C LYS A 57 -29.84 -7.32 -2.21
N LEU A 58 -28.81 -7.04 -1.41
CA LEU A 58 -27.45 -7.53 -1.66
C LEU A 58 -27.36 -9.06 -1.53
N LEU A 59 -28.10 -9.68 -0.61
CA LEU A 59 -28.23 -11.14 -0.52
C LEU A 59 -28.87 -11.73 -1.79
N ALA A 60 -29.95 -11.11 -2.26
CA ALA A 60 -30.63 -11.55 -3.49
C ALA A 60 -29.75 -11.35 -4.74
N ALA A 61 -28.97 -10.28 -4.81
CA ALA A 61 -28.02 -10.03 -5.90
C ALA A 61 -26.84 -11.02 -5.89
N GLY A 62 -26.44 -11.50 -4.71
CA GLY A 62 -25.28 -12.38 -4.53
C GLY A 62 -23.95 -11.69 -4.81
N SER A 63 -22.85 -12.44 -4.68
CA SER A 63 -21.48 -11.92 -4.84
C SER A 63 -21.06 -11.68 -6.31
N GLY A 64 -21.89 -12.06 -7.28
CA GLY A 64 -21.61 -11.98 -8.71
C GLY A 64 -20.53 -12.97 -9.19
N SER A 65 -19.33 -12.90 -8.61
CA SER A 65 -18.22 -13.81 -8.89
C SER A 65 -17.40 -14.12 -7.64
N GLN A 66 -16.61 -15.20 -7.68
CA GLN A 66 -15.68 -15.55 -6.60
C GLN A 66 -14.67 -14.42 -6.32
N SER A 67 -14.23 -13.69 -7.36
CA SER A 67 -13.26 -12.60 -7.21
C SER A 67 -13.78 -11.40 -6.44
N ASN A 68 -15.11 -11.23 -6.33
CA ASN A 68 -15.72 -10.13 -5.57
C ASN A 68 -16.34 -10.56 -4.25
N GLN A 69 -16.19 -11.82 -3.85
CA GLN A 69 -16.81 -12.31 -2.63
C GLN A 69 -16.40 -11.46 -1.41
N LYS A 70 -15.12 -11.06 -1.32
CA LYS A 70 -14.63 -10.17 -0.26
C LYS A 70 -15.29 -8.80 -0.31
N LEU A 71 -15.41 -8.22 -1.50
CA LEU A 71 -16.06 -6.92 -1.67
C LEU A 71 -17.54 -7.00 -1.30
N TRP A 72 -18.26 -8.01 -1.77
CA TRP A 72 -19.65 -8.24 -1.43
C TRP A 72 -19.86 -8.40 0.08
N LEU A 73 -19.03 -9.19 0.76
CA LEU A 73 -19.05 -9.32 2.22
C LEU A 73 -18.77 -7.98 2.92
N TYR A 74 -17.83 -7.18 2.39
CA TYR A 74 -17.58 -5.84 2.90
C TYR A 74 -18.82 -4.96 2.74
N LEU A 75 -19.48 -4.94 1.58
CA LEU A 75 -20.69 -4.15 1.32
C LEU A 75 -21.82 -4.53 2.29
N MET A 76 -22.01 -5.83 2.53
CA MET A 76 -22.96 -6.35 3.51
C MET A 76 -22.67 -5.85 4.94
N ASN A 77 -21.42 -5.96 5.38
CA ASN A 77 -21.00 -5.47 6.70
C ASN A 77 -21.10 -3.94 6.81
N ALA A 78 -20.77 -3.22 5.73
CA ALA A 78 -20.87 -1.78 5.65
C ALA A 78 -22.33 -1.33 5.79
N ALA A 79 -23.26 -1.98 5.09
CA ALA A 79 -24.71 -1.75 5.20
C ALA A 79 -25.20 -1.82 6.65
N GLN A 80 -24.73 -2.81 7.41
CA GLN A 80 -25.15 -3.03 8.81
C GLN A 80 -24.47 -2.10 9.82
N ARG A 81 -23.25 -1.63 9.54
CA ARG A 81 -22.40 -0.92 10.52
C ARG A 81 -22.31 0.58 10.27
N LEU A 82 -22.33 1.00 9.01
CA LEU A 82 -22.26 2.40 8.67
C LEU A 82 -23.66 3.01 8.83
N THR A 83 -23.70 4.24 9.33
CA THR A 83 -24.95 4.99 9.32
C THR A 83 -24.97 5.87 8.08
N ARG A 84 -26.16 6.17 7.55
CA ARG A 84 -26.35 7.36 6.73
C ARG A 84 -25.99 8.59 7.55
N LYS A 85 -25.42 9.62 6.92
CA LYS A 85 -24.95 10.79 7.67
C LYS A 85 -24.99 12.06 6.86
N ILE A 86 -25.61 13.08 7.47
CA ILE A 86 -25.81 14.44 6.95
C ILE A 86 -24.53 15.31 7.11
N GLN A 87 -23.46 14.84 7.79
CA GLN A 87 -22.23 15.62 8.02
C GLN A 87 -20.93 14.78 8.12
N PRO A 88 -19.76 15.32 7.72
CA PRO A 88 -18.47 14.62 7.81
C PRO A 88 -18.19 14.08 9.22
N ARG A 89 -17.81 12.81 9.34
CA ARG A 89 -17.49 12.22 10.63
C ARG A 89 -16.05 12.56 11.03
N LYS A 90 -15.86 13.16 12.22
CA LYS A 90 -14.53 13.42 12.80
C LYS A 90 -14.16 12.28 13.73
N TYR A 91 -13.41 11.30 13.23
CA TYR A 91 -12.95 10.17 14.02
C TYR A 91 -11.52 10.35 14.54
N PRO A 92 -11.20 9.82 15.73
CA PRO A 92 -9.83 9.46 16.08
C PRO A 92 -9.27 8.44 15.08
N GLU A 93 -7.95 8.46 14.85
CA GLU A 93 -7.24 7.58 13.93
C GLU A 93 -7.57 6.09 14.14
N VAL A 94 -7.46 5.61 15.38
CA VAL A 94 -7.76 4.22 15.76
C VAL A 94 -9.19 3.82 15.43
N ALA A 95 -10.16 4.72 15.62
CA ALA A 95 -11.55 4.45 15.31
C ALA A 95 -11.78 4.36 13.79
N GLY A 96 -11.17 5.26 13.01
CA GLY A 96 -11.23 5.21 11.54
C GLY A 96 -10.59 3.95 10.98
N MET A 97 -9.41 3.60 11.49
CA MET A 97 -8.68 2.38 11.15
C MET A 97 -9.55 1.14 11.33
N ALA A 98 -10.12 0.95 12.53
CA ALA A 98 -10.89 -0.24 12.85
C ALA A 98 -12.27 -0.29 12.16
N SER A 99 -12.87 0.86 11.85
CA SER A 99 -14.27 0.92 11.40
C SER A 99 -14.44 0.78 9.90
N TYR A 100 -13.56 1.38 9.09
CA TYR A 100 -13.75 1.42 7.64
C TYR A 100 -12.46 1.38 6.80
N ILE A 101 -11.30 1.82 7.33
CA ILE A 101 -10.04 1.79 6.56
C ILE A 101 -9.50 0.37 6.45
N LEU A 102 -9.21 -0.29 7.58
CA LEU A 102 -8.67 -1.65 7.56
C LEU A 102 -9.62 -2.64 6.86
N PRO A 103 -10.93 -2.67 7.14
CA PRO A 103 -11.84 -3.60 6.47
C PRO A 103 -11.86 -3.45 4.94
N LEU A 104 -11.84 -2.22 4.40
CA LEU A 104 -11.81 -2.04 2.95
C LEU A 104 -10.46 -2.43 2.36
N GLN A 105 -9.36 -2.09 3.03
CA GLN A 105 -8.03 -2.48 2.57
C GLN A 105 -7.84 -3.99 2.57
N GLU A 106 -8.39 -4.72 3.55
CA GLU A 106 -8.38 -6.18 3.57
C GLU A 106 -9.06 -6.80 2.34
N VAL A 107 -10.10 -6.17 1.79
CA VAL A 107 -10.75 -6.66 0.57
C VAL A 107 -9.75 -6.81 -0.58
N PHE A 108 -8.84 -5.84 -0.74
CA PHE A 108 -7.96 -5.73 -1.90
C PHE A 108 -6.48 -6.07 -1.63
N MET A 109 -6.06 -6.08 -0.37
CA MET A 109 -4.64 -6.22 0.02
C MET A 109 -4.37 -7.40 0.93
N HIS A 110 -5.40 -8.11 1.38
CA HIS A 110 -5.28 -9.27 2.26
C HIS A 110 -5.78 -10.52 1.55
N SER A 111 -4.91 -11.49 1.32
CA SER A 111 -5.25 -12.78 0.70
C SER A 111 -4.37 -13.89 1.28
N PRO A 112 -4.76 -14.52 2.41
CA PRO A 112 -3.96 -15.58 3.04
C PRO A 112 -3.77 -16.79 2.15
N MET A 113 -4.75 -17.07 1.27
CA MET A 113 -4.66 -18.11 0.25
C MET A 113 -3.54 -17.83 -0.76
N ASP A 114 -3.26 -16.56 -1.03
CA ASP A 114 -2.15 -16.12 -1.87
C ASP A 114 -0.91 -15.77 -1.02
N SER A 115 -0.84 -16.24 0.23
CA SER A 115 0.23 -15.97 1.18
C SER A 115 0.43 -14.49 1.54
N VAL A 116 -0.57 -13.61 1.36
CA VAL A 116 -0.45 -12.18 1.67
C VAL A 116 -1.38 -11.77 2.79
N ILE A 117 -0.83 -11.09 3.80
CA ILE A 117 -1.59 -10.56 4.93
C ILE A 117 -1.37 -9.06 5.10
N LEU A 118 -2.45 -8.35 5.36
CA LEU A 118 -2.44 -6.98 5.90
C LEU A 118 -2.62 -7.04 7.41
N THR A 119 -1.81 -6.29 8.16
CA THR A 119 -1.82 -6.23 9.63
C THR A 119 -1.58 -4.81 10.13
N CYS A 120 -1.96 -4.53 11.38
CA CYS A 120 -1.62 -3.29 12.09
C CYS A 120 -0.58 -3.62 13.18
N PRO A 121 0.73 -3.58 12.86
CA PRO A 121 1.76 -4.07 13.77
C PRO A 121 1.93 -3.14 14.98
N ASN A 122 2.22 -3.71 16.14
CA ASN A 122 2.64 -2.97 17.32
C ASN A 122 4.18 -2.95 17.50
N THR A 123 4.93 -3.51 16.55
CA THR A 123 6.39 -3.66 16.58
C THR A 123 7.06 -2.99 15.37
N MET A 124 8.39 -2.90 15.40
CA MET A 124 9.18 -2.47 14.24
C MET A 124 9.13 -3.54 13.15
N THR A 125 9.23 -3.11 11.89
CA THR A 125 9.32 -4.01 10.74
C THR A 125 10.57 -4.90 10.81
N LYS A 126 10.51 -6.11 10.25
CA LYS A 126 11.68 -6.97 10.08
C LYS A 126 12.77 -6.27 9.27
N ALA A 127 12.38 -5.60 8.18
CA ALA A 127 13.27 -4.79 7.37
C ALA A 127 13.93 -3.64 8.17
N GLY A 128 13.16 -2.96 9.02
CA GLY A 128 13.67 -1.92 9.91
C GLY A 128 14.59 -2.47 10.99
N THR A 129 14.31 -3.68 11.49
CA THR A 129 15.16 -4.39 12.46
C THR A 129 16.49 -4.76 11.84
N HIS A 130 16.46 -5.37 10.65
CA HIS A 130 17.64 -5.73 9.86
C HIS A 130 18.52 -4.50 9.60
N ARG A 131 17.93 -3.38 9.18
CA ARG A 131 18.68 -2.13 9.00
C ARG A 131 19.26 -1.61 10.31
N LYS A 132 18.49 -1.63 11.40
CA LYS A 132 18.94 -1.16 12.72
C LYS A 132 20.15 -1.96 13.20
N GLU A 133 20.14 -3.28 12.99
CA GLU A 133 21.25 -4.17 13.31
C GLU A 133 22.49 -3.87 12.45
N LEU A 134 22.31 -3.64 11.15
CA LEU A 134 23.40 -3.27 10.23
C LEU A 134 24.01 -1.88 10.51
N LEU A 135 23.22 -0.93 11.01
CA LEU A 135 23.63 0.47 11.19
C LEU A 135 23.80 0.89 12.66
N GLU A 136 23.66 -0.04 13.60
CA GLU A 136 23.75 0.20 15.06
C GLU A 136 22.83 1.33 15.57
N GLU A 137 21.65 1.50 14.97
CA GLU A 137 20.74 2.59 15.33
C GLU A 137 20.03 2.35 16.67
N LYS A 138 19.77 3.43 17.44
CA LYS A 138 19.16 3.33 18.78
C LYS A 138 17.64 3.17 18.77
N HIS A 139 16.94 3.67 17.76
CA HIS A 139 15.47 3.71 17.73
C HIS A 139 14.91 3.28 16.37
N GLY A 140 13.87 2.44 16.44
CA GLY A 140 13.10 2.01 15.28
C GLY A 140 11.73 2.67 15.24
N LYS A 141 11.25 3.03 14.04
CA LYS A 141 9.87 3.47 13.82
C LYS A 141 8.99 2.29 13.40
N ARG A 142 7.68 2.45 13.54
CA ARG A 142 6.66 1.43 13.24
C ARG A 142 5.66 2.03 12.26
N PRO A 143 5.25 1.32 11.20
CA PRO A 143 4.14 1.74 10.37
C PRO A 143 2.82 1.46 11.07
N ASP A 144 1.77 2.18 10.70
CA ASP A 144 0.42 1.93 11.20
C ASP A 144 -0.16 0.63 10.61
N MET A 145 0.23 0.31 9.37
CA MET A 145 -0.21 -0.88 8.64
C MET A 145 0.95 -1.52 7.85
N LEU A 146 0.91 -2.84 7.72
CA LEU A 146 1.97 -3.64 7.12
C LEU A 146 1.39 -4.76 6.25
N ILE A 147 1.89 -4.87 5.03
CA ILE A 147 1.60 -5.96 4.09
C ILE A 147 2.77 -6.93 4.11
N SER A 148 2.50 -8.19 4.41
CA SER A 148 3.50 -9.24 4.57
C SER A 148 3.16 -10.45 3.72
N VAL A 149 4.21 -11.11 3.22
CA VAL A 149 4.14 -12.46 2.66
C VAL A 149 4.40 -13.46 3.78
N ILE A 150 3.54 -14.46 3.92
CA ILE A 150 3.63 -15.52 4.93
C ILE A 150 3.90 -16.89 4.30
N ASN A 151 4.57 -17.76 5.05
CA ASN A 151 4.73 -19.17 4.70
C ASN A 151 3.51 -20.01 5.14
N SER A 152 3.55 -21.32 4.87
CA SER A 152 2.52 -22.28 5.30
C SER A 152 2.32 -22.37 6.81
N ASN A 153 3.32 -21.95 7.59
CA ASN A 153 3.27 -21.88 9.05
C ASN A 153 2.76 -20.53 9.57
N THR A 154 2.24 -19.67 8.69
CA THR A 154 1.75 -18.31 8.99
C THR A 154 2.80 -17.33 9.49
N GLU A 155 4.08 -17.65 9.34
CA GLU A 155 5.17 -16.78 9.73
C GLU A 155 5.45 -15.78 8.61
N THR A 156 5.59 -14.49 8.97
CA THR A 156 6.05 -13.46 8.03
C THR A 156 7.42 -13.83 7.48
N VAL A 157 7.50 -14.02 6.17
CA VAL A 157 8.77 -14.24 5.49
C VAL A 157 9.36 -12.89 5.12
N LEU A 158 8.56 -12.05 4.46
CA LEU A 158 9.01 -10.78 3.91
C LEU A 158 7.90 -9.75 4.01
N GLU A 159 8.30 -8.51 4.18
CA GLU A 159 7.41 -7.36 4.19
C GLU A 159 7.44 -6.70 2.80
N VAL A 160 6.28 -6.54 2.19
CA VAL A 160 6.14 -6.13 0.79
C VAL A 160 5.41 -4.80 0.62
N GLY A 161 4.87 -4.25 1.71
CA GLY A 161 4.29 -2.93 1.71
C GLY A 161 3.95 -2.43 3.10
N CYS A 162 3.67 -1.13 3.22
CA CYS A 162 3.31 -0.50 4.47
C CYS A 162 2.43 0.73 4.25
N GLY A 163 1.79 1.19 5.32
CA GLY A 163 1.09 2.46 5.29
C GLY A 163 1.06 3.22 6.60
N GLU A 164 0.78 4.51 6.47
CA GLU A 164 0.51 5.44 7.56
C GLU A 164 -0.92 5.95 7.42
N VAL A 165 -1.63 6.06 8.55
CA VAL A 165 -3.03 6.48 8.60
C VAL A 165 -3.14 7.70 9.51
N LYS A 166 -3.89 8.71 9.09
CA LYS A 166 -4.17 9.90 9.88
C LYS A 166 -5.67 10.20 9.84
N GLY A 167 -6.24 10.55 11.00
CA GLY A 167 -7.65 10.95 11.07
C GLY A 167 -7.91 12.31 10.39
N CYS A 168 -9.18 12.59 10.04
CA CYS A 168 -9.60 13.78 9.28
C CYS A 168 -9.23 15.12 9.95
N ARG A 169 -8.93 15.12 11.25
CA ARG A 169 -8.48 16.32 11.97
C ARG A 169 -7.09 16.80 11.55
N GLN A 170 -6.30 15.95 10.92
CA GLN A 170 -4.92 16.27 10.53
C GLN A 170 -4.74 16.68 9.07
N GLU A 171 -5.82 16.77 8.29
CA GLU A 171 -5.77 17.19 6.88
C GLU A 171 -5.08 18.54 6.66
N LYS A 172 -5.10 19.43 7.66
CA LYS A 172 -4.48 20.77 7.59
C LYS A 172 -3.03 20.80 8.11
N HIS A 173 -2.48 19.68 8.54
CA HIS A 173 -1.12 19.60 9.09
C HIS A 173 -0.12 19.08 8.05
N GLU A 174 0.15 19.88 7.02
CA GLU A 174 1.02 19.55 5.89
C GLU A 174 2.40 19.01 6.32
N ALA A 175 3.01 19.62 7.32
CA ALA A 175 4.32 19.18 7.83
C ALA A 175 4.29 17.78 8.46
N ALA A 176 3.17 17.40 9.09
CA ALA A 176 3.01 16.05 9.64
C ALA A 176 2.77 15.05 8.51
N ILE A 177 1.88 15.38 7.58
CA ILE A 177 1.57 14.57 6.39
C ILE A 177 2.84 14.28 5.57
N ALA A 178 3.65 15.31 5.30
CA ALA A 178 4.91 15.16 4.57
C ALA A 178 5.91 14.27 5.32
N ARG A 179 5.98 14.40 6.66
CA ARG A 179 6.85 13.55 7.49
C ARG A 179 6.44 12.08 7.43
N ASP A 180 5.15 11.80 7.41
CA ASP A 180 4.64 10.44 7.32
C ASP A 180 4.87 9.85 5.93
N LEU A 181 4.71 10.64 4.86
CA LEU A 181 5.06 10.21 3.51
C LEU A 181 6.56 9.88 3.37
N VAL A 182 7.45 10.71 3.93
CA VAL A 182 8.88 10.39 4.00
C VAL A 182 9.14 9.09 4.75
N ARG A 183 8.35 8.82 5.80
CA ARG A 183 8.47 7.60 6.58
C ARG A 183 8.03 6.36 5.80
N VAL A 184 6.92 6.45 5.06
CA VAL A 184 6.52 5.41 4.09
C VAL A 184 7.65 5.14 3.12
N GLY A 185 8.25 6.17 2.52
CA GLY A 185 9.41 6.01 1.62
C GLY A 185 10.59 5.30 2.28
N LEU A 186 10.94 5.65 3.53
CA LEU A 186 12.00 4.98 4.26
C LEU A 186 11.69 3.50 4.52
N PHE A 187 10.46 3.18 4.94
CA PHE A 187 10.04 1.79 5.17
C PHE A 187 10.11 0.96 3.90
N LEU A 188 9.61 1.46 2.78
CA LEU A 188 9.67 0.75 1.50
C LEU A 188 11.11 0.55 1.00
N LYS A 189 11.97 1.54 1.19
CA LYS A 189 13.40 1.41 0.89
C LYS A 189 14.02 0.28 1.71
N ASP A 190 13.77 0.27 3.02
CA ASP A 190 14.29 -0.75 3.91
C ASP A 190 13.77 -2.14 3.53
N MET A 191 12.50 -2.26 3.11
CA MET A 191 11.93 -3.51 2.59
C MET A 191 12.60 -3.95 1.29
N ALA A 192 12.88 -3.04 0.36
CA ALA A 192 13.58 -3.35 -0.88
C ALA A 192 15.01 -3.83 -0.63
N ASP A 193 15.74 -3.20 0.30
CA ASP A 193 17.07 -3.64 0.69
C ASP A 193 17.05 -5.00 1.37
N HIS A 194 16.14 -5.20 2.31
CA HIS A 194 15.96 -6.49 2.98
C HIS A 194 15.60 -7.59 1.98
N THR A 195 14.78 -7.29 0.97
CA THR A 195 14.44 -8.23 -0.12
C THR A 195 15.67 -8.60 -0.94
N GLU A 196 16.50 -7.61 -1.30
CA GLU A 196 17.73 -7.85 -2.05
C GLU A 196 18.75 -8.66 -1.24
N ASP A 197 18.91 -8.38 0.05
CA ASP A 197 19.84 -9.09 0.93
C ASP A 197 19.42 -10.54 1.19
N MET A 198 18.11 -10.75 1.37
CA MET A 198 17.57 -12.06 1.73
C MET A 198 17.35 -12.97 0.52
N LEU A 199 17.04 -12.41 -0.65
CA LEU A 199 16.62 -13.19 -1.82
C LEU A 199 17.40 -12.87 -3.09
N GLY A 200 18.28 -11.85 -3.09
CA GLY A 200 19.02 -11.43 -4.28
C GLY A 200 18.15 -10.72 -5.33
N ILE A 201 16.88 -10.45 -5.04
CA ILE A 201 15.93 -9.82 -5.95
C ILE A 201 16.17 -8.30 -5.95
N THR A 202 16.54 -7.75 -7.10
CA THR A 202 16.93 -6.33 -7.25
C THR A 202 15.85 -5.47 -7.91
N ASN A 203 14.79 -6.11 -8.42
CA ASN A 203 13.71 -5.49 -9.17
C ASN A 203 12.35 -5.68 -8.47
N SER A 204 12.34 -5.86 -7.15
CA SER A 204 11.10 -5.92 -6.37
C SER A 204 10.37 -4.57 -6.41
N VAL A 205 9.04 -4.65 -6.36
CA VAL A 205 8.16 -3.48 -6.27
C VAL A 205 7.40 -3.57 -4.96
N HIS A 206 7.45 -2.50 -4.17
CA HIS A 206 6.81 -2.42 -2.85
C HIS A 206 5.70 -1.39 -2.85
N LEU A 207 4.57 -1.71 -2.20
CA LEU A 207 3.42 -0.82 -2.09
C LEU A 207 3.49 0.02 -0.80
N GLY A 208 3.54 1.34 -0.96
CA GLY A 208 3.27 2.29 0.11
C GLY A 208 1.88 2.84 0.02
N PHE A 209 1.29 3.22 1.14
CA PHE A 209 0.09 4.05 1.13
C PHE A 209 0.04 5.02 2.29
N GLN A 210 -0.69 6.11 2.08
CA GLN A 210 -1.01 7.07 3.13
C GLN A 210 -2.50 7.34 3.07
N VAL A 211 -3.19 7.14 4.20
CA VAL A 211 -4.61 7.48 4.34
C VAL A 211 -4.74 8.71 5.20
N ILE A 212 -5.39 9.74 4.68
CA ILE A 212 -5.67 10.99 5.40
C ILE A 212 -7.17 11.22 5.36
N GLY A 213 -7.82 11.06 6.52
CA GLY A 213 -9.28 11.03 6.58
C GLY A 213 -9.82 9.90 5.70
N GLN A 214 -10.53 10.26 4.64
CA GLN A 214 -11.12 9.32 3.68
C GLN A 214 -10.27 9.11 2.42
N ALA A 215 -9.23 9.92 2.19
CA ALA A 215 -8.42 9.84 0.99
C ALA A 215 -7.24 8.87 1.19
N GLY A 216 -7.23 7.76 0.47
CA GLY A 216 -6.12 6.82 0.39
C GLY A 216 -5.26 7.10 -0.83
N THR A 217 -4.01 7.53 -0.63
CA THR A 217 -3.04 7.68 -1.72
C THR A 217 -2.04 6.54 -1.71
N TYR A 218 -1.87 5.90 -2.86
CA TYR A 218 -1.07 4.70 -3.05
C TYR A 218 0.17 5.01 -3.87
N TYR A 219 1.28 4.40 -3.49
CA TYR A 219 2.61 4.62 -4.05
C TYR A 219 3.28 3.30 -4.37
N LEU A 220 3.95 3.22 -5.51
CA LEU A 220 4.85 2.12 -5.81
C LEU A 220 6.29 2.57 -5.65
N MET A 221 7.10 1.76 -4.98
CA MET A 221 8.54 1.97 -4.89
C MET A 221 9.29 0.82 -5.56
N ALA A 222 10.29 1.18 -6.37
CA ALA A 222 11.24 0.25 -6.94
C ALA A 222 12.66 0.82 -6.90
N LYS A 223 13.65 -0.07 -6.83
CA LYS A 223 15.07 0.28 -6.91
C LYS A 223 15.47 0.56 -8.37
N CYS A 224 16.23 1.62 -8.58
CA CYS A 224 16.80 2.05 -9.86
C CYS A 224 18.31 2.27 -9.69
N GLY A 225 19.08 1.18 -9.78
CA GLY A 225 20.52 1.22 -9.48
C GLY A 225 20.76 1.52 -8.00
N THR A 226 21.36 2.68 -7.71
CA THR A 226 21.64 3.14 -6.33
C THR A 226 20.56 4.07 -5.77
N MET A 227 19.47 4.30 -6.51
CA MET A 227 18.37 5.18 -6.11
C MET A 227 17.08 4.37 -5.92
N TYR A 228 16.14 4.93 -5.18
CA TYR A 228 14.78 4.39 -5.03
C TYR A 228 13.83 5.41 -5.63
N ILE A 229 12.93 4.95 -6.50
CA ILE A 229 11.91 5.78 -7.12
C ILE A 229 10.59 5.39 -6.49
N MET A 230 9.97 6.32 -5.77
CA MET A 230 8.61 6.20 -5.27
C MET A 230 7.70 7.04 -6.16
N SER A 231 6.79 6.40 -6.88
CA SER A 231 5.80 7.07 -7.72
C SER A 231 4.42 6.98 -7.06
N GLN A 232 3.70 8.09 -7.02
CA GLN A 232 2.26 8.03 -6.78
C GLN A 232 1.61 7.23 -7.91
N ALA A 233 0.72 6.34 -7.53
CA ALA A 233 0.11 5.37 -8.41
C ALA A 233 -1.37 5.72 -8.65
N CYS A 234 -2.13 5.84 -7.56
CA CYS A 234 -3.50 6.31 -7.59
C CYS A 234 -3.91 6.92 -6.25
N THR A 235 -5.05 7.60 -6.26
CA THR A 235 -5.77 8.01 -5.05
C THR A 235 -7.17 7.44 -5.14
N THR A 236 -7.65 6.86 -4.05
CA THR A 236 -9.02 6.35 -3.91
C THR A 236 -9.67 6.94 -2.67
N MET A 237 -11.00 6.92 -2.67
CA MET A 237 -11.79 7.35 -1.54
C MET A 237 -12.31 6.14 -0.76
N ILE A 238 -12.22 6.23 0.56
CA ILE A 238 -12.70 5.22 1.50
C ILE A 238 -14.00 5.76 2.11
N PRO A 239 -15.16 5.12 1.87
CA PRO A 239 -16.40 5.58 2.47
C PRO A 239 -16.41 5.34 3.96
N ASP A 240 -16.90 6.34 4.71
CA ASP A 240 -17.10 6.21 6.15
C ASP A 240 -18.59 6.23 6.57
N CYS A 241 -19.49 6.33 5.58
CA CYS A 241 -20.94 6.32 5.73
C CYS A 241 -21.60 5.65 4.52
N LEU A 242 -22.90 5.33 4.65
CA LEU A 242 -23.66 4.68 3.58
C LEU A 242 -23.86 5.58 2.35
N ASP A 243 -23.92 6.89 2.54
CA ASP A 243 -24.15 7.85 1.45
C ASP A 243 -22.94 8.01 0.53
N GLU A 244 -21.77 7.47 0.91
CA GLU A 244 -20.52 7.54 0.14
C GLU A 244 -20.12 6.20 -0.49
N MET A 245 -20.97 5.18 -0.41
CA MET A 245 -20.66 3.85 -0.93
C MET A 245 -20.46 3.84 -2.46
N ASP A 246 -21.05 4.80 -3.16
CA ASP A 246 -20.85 5.09 -4.59
C ASP A 246 -19.36 5.24 -4.97
N ARG A 247 -18.56 5.77 -4.04
CA ARG A 247 -17.12 5.99 -4.23
C ARG A 247 -16.33 4.70 -4.45
N ILE A 248 -16.73 3.60 -3.80
CA ILE A 248 -16.06 2.30 -4.01
C ILE A 248 -16.25 1.83 -5.44
N PHE A 249 -17.46 1.99 -5.99
CA PHE A 249 -17.75 1.56 -7.36
C PHE A 249 -17.03 2.45 -8.38
N SER A 250 -17.00 3.76 -8.12
CA SER A 250 -16.26 4.73 -8.94
C SER A 250 -14.75 4.42 -8.99
N ASP A 251 -14.17 4.07 -7.83
CA ASP A 251 -12.76 3.74 -7.71
C ASP A 251 -12.44 2.24 -7.89
N TYR A 252 -13.43 1.41 -8.23
CA TYR A 252 -13.27 -0.05 -8.25
C TYR A 252 -12.10 -0.49 -9.14
N LYS A 253 -11.95 0.14 -10.31
CA LYS A 253 -10.81 -0.12 -11.19
C LYS A 253 -9.48 0.15 -10.48
N SER A 254 -9.35 1.29 -9.82
CA SER A 254 -8.15 1.65 -9.06
C SER A 254 -7.87 0.64 -7.95
N TRP A 255 -8.89 0.19 -7.22
CA TRP A 255 -8.76 -0.86 -6.21
C TRP A 255 -8.24 -2.18 -6.76
N ARG A 256 -8.76 -2.64 -7.91
CA ARG A 256 -8.27 -3.85 -8.59
C ARG A 256 -6.86 -3.68 -9.12
N GLN A 257 -6.49 -2.48 -9.55
CA GLN A 257 -5.12 -2.18 -9.97
C GLN A 257 -4.15 -2.19 -8.79
N ILE A 258 -4.55 -1.71 -7.61
CA ILE A 258 -3.76 -1.86 -6.38
C ILE A 258 -3.50 -3.33 -6.10
N GLU A 259 -4.54 -4.17 -6.06
CA GLU A 259 -4.39 -5.62 -5.82
C GLU A 259 -3.41 -6.25 -6.83
N ALA A 260 -3.57 -5.94 -8.12
CA ALA A 260 -2.70 -6.44 -9.17
C ALA A 260 -1.25 -5.95 -9.02
N ALA A 261 -1.04 -4.72 -8.56
CA ALA A 261 0.28 -4.15 -8.35
C ALA A 261 1.01 -4.84 -7.18
N ILE A 262 0.29 -5.11 -6.08
CA ILE A 262 0.81 -5.87 -4.94
C ILE A 262 1.23 -7.26 -5.45
N LYS A 263 0.32 -7.98 -6.12
CA LYS A 263 0.57 -9.31 -6.74
C LYS A 263 1.84 -9.34 -7.57
N ARG A 264 1.94 -8.42 -8.55
CA ARG A 264 3.12 -8.30 -9.41
C ARG A 264 4.40 -8.02 -8.63
N GLY A 265 4.31 -7.26 -7.53
CA GLY A 265 5.45 -6.91 -6.69
C GLY A 265 6.04 -8.09 -5.90
N TYR A 266 5.18 -8.96 -5.35
CA TYR A 266 5.62 -10.09 -4.52
C TYR A 266 5.72 -11.43 -5.25
N GLU A 267 5.20 -11.58 -6.46
CA GLU A 267 5.28 -12.85 -7.18
C GLU A 267 6.73 -13.35 -7.42
N PRO A 268 7.71 -12.49 -7.78
CA PRO A 268 9.11 -12.92 -7.84
C PRO A 268 9.65 -13.44 -6.50
N ILE A 269 9.18 -12.87 -5.39
CA ILE A 269 9.54 -13.30 -4.03
C ILE A 269 8.99 -14.69 -3.76
N LEU A 270 7.70 -14.92 -4.06
CA LEU A 270 7.09 -16.24 -3.90
C LEU A 270 7.81 -17.31 -4.74
N VAL A 271 8.14 -17.01 -5.99
CA VAL A 271 8.89 -17.92 -6.87
C VAL A 271 10.28 -18.23 -6.32
N ALA A 272 11.03 -17.19 -5.90
CA ALA A 272 12.35 -17.36 -5.30
C ALA A 272 12.32 -18.27 -4.07
N MET A 273 11.31 -18.08 -3.23
CA MET A 273 11.07 -18.88 -2.04
C MET A 273 10.74 -20.34 -2.36
N THR A 274 9.83 -20.60 -3.30
CA THR A 274 9.50 -21.98 -3.72
C THR A 274 10.72 -22.72 -4.26
N ASN A 275 11.64 -21.99 -4.90
CA ASN A 275 12.88 -22.53 -5.44
C ASN A 275 14.00 -22.69 -4.40
N GLY A 276 13.73 -22.43 -3.11
CA GLY A 276 14.69 -22.61 -2.03
C GLY A 276 15.87 -21.63 -2.06
N GLN A 277 15.73 -20.47 -2.71
CA GLN A 277 16.77 -19.44 -2.68
C GLN A 277 16.93 -18.92 -1.24
N THR A 278 18.16 -19.02 -0.72
CA THR A 278 18.53 -18.55 0.62
C THR A 278 19.47 -17.35 0.55
N SER A 279 19.49 -16.58 1.64
CA SER A 279 20.21 -15.31 1.84
C SER A 279 21.54 -15.21 1.08
N ILE A 280 21.64 -14.19 0.22
CA ILE A 280 22.91 -13.74 -0.34
C ILE A 280 23.41 -12.61 0.54
N ARG A 281 24.22 -12.91 1.57
CA ARG A 281 24.89 -11.86 2.35
C ARG A 281 25.78 -11.03 1.44
N LYS A 282 25.30 -9.86 1.01
CA LYS A 282 26.11 -8.87 0.31
C LYS A 282 26.87 -8.00 1.31
N PRO A 283 28.11 -7.60 0.99
CA PRO A 283 28.81 -6.59 1.78
C PRO A 283 28.03 -5.27 1.71
N HIS A 284 27.51 -4.83 2.85
CA HIS A 284 26.88 -3.54 2.99
C HIS A 284 27.95 -2.45 3.00
N PHE A 285 27.82 -1.45 2.12
CA PHE A 285 28.61 -0.24 2.28
C PHE A 285 28.08 0.51 3.50
N PRO A 286 28.94 0.93 4.45
CA PRO A 286 28.49 1.79 5.54
C PRO A 286 27.88 3.04 4.91
N THR A 287 26.58 3.25 5.14
CA THR A 287 25.95 4.51 4.76
C THR A 287 26.68 5.57 5.57
N THR A 288 27.47 6.43 4.92
CA THR A 288 27.85 7.70 5.51
C THR A 288 26.55 8.42 5.81
N THR A 289 26.11 8.35 7.06
CA THR A 289 25.19 9.35 7.62
C THR A 289 25.74 10.69 7.16
N SER A 290 24.95 11.50 6.47
CA SER A 290 25.40 12.84 6.06
C SER A 290 26.07 13.50 7.26
N PRO A 291 27.38 13.78 7.20
CA PRO A 291 28.00 14.57 8.23
C PRO A 291 27.29 15.93 8.17
N GLU A 292 26.93 16.48 9.34
CA GLU A 292 26.56 17.90 9.50
C GLU A 292 25.11 18.36 9.26
N LEU A 293 24.10 17.66 9.79
CA LEU A 293 22.82 18.32 10.12
C LEU A 293 22.50 18.39 11.63
N LYS A 294 23.46 18.00 12.48
CA LYS A 294 23.29 18.09 13.95
C LYS A 294 23.81 19.38 14.59
N ASN A 295 24.49 20.27 13.86
CA ASN A 295 25.10 21.48 14.44
C ASN A 295 24.73 22.80 13.72
N ILE A 296 23.45 23.03 13.43
CA ILE A 296 22.95 24.40 13.22
C ILE A 296 21.81 24.65 14.24
N LYS A 297 22.18 24.63 15.51
CA LYS A 297 21.46 25.37 16.55
C LYS A 297 22.40 26.46 17.05
N GLY A 298 22.23 27.67 16.53
CA GLY A 298 22.94 28.86 16.97
C GLY A 298 23.39 29.75 15.80
N LYS A 299 22.84 30.97 15.75
CA LYS A 299 23.01 32.05 14.76
C LYS A 299 22.08 31.95 13.54
N TYR A 300 20.83 32.39 13.68
CA TYR A 300 20.39 33.76 13.42
C TYR A 300 19.24 34.10 14.37
#